data_AF-Q94964-F1
#
_entry.id   AF-Q94964-F1
#
_cell.length_a   1.000
_cell.length_b   1.000
_cell.length_c   1.000
_cell.angle_alpha   90.00
_cell.angle_beta   90.00
_cell.angle_gamma   90.00
#
_symmetry.space_group_name_H-M   'P 1'
#
loop_
_entity.id
_entity.type
_entity.pdbx_description
1 polymer ?
#
loop_
_entity_poly.entity_id
_entity_poly.type
_entity_poly.pdbx_seq_one_letter_code
_entity_poly.pdbx_strand_id
1 'polypeptide(L)'
;LAVAAMASPSSSRLDDSSVNQALKPSQWLSPQKLESIQAVDDLTLDRLENMSLEKGAELLQQVYHLSQINHDVEPSYVPNNVQVYVPKTNGEKIVAPINEMIQLLKQQQNFGKDEVTIIVTGLPKTSETVKKANRKLVQAYMQRYNLQQQQQQGQKYNKDSSEENRQRTSSEEDYSEQAKNANTQTGDIIVIDMGSELNSFKRIALLDTETTGAKLGRWIVQLCQELQIPHETIHLIGQNIGAHVAGAAANEFTRLTGHKLRRVTGLDPSNIVAKGL
;
A
#
# COMPACT_ATOMS: atom_id res chain seq x y z
N LEU A 1 6.40 32.95 -21.68
CA LEU A 1 7.86 33.20 -21.79
C LEU A 1 8.55 31.85 -21.67
N ALA A 2 9.09 31.37 -22.78
CA ALA A 2 9.71 30.06 -22.92
C ALA A 2 11.01 30.00 -22.12
N VAL A 3 11.18 28.96 -21.29
CA VAL A 3 12.48 28.66 -20.68
C VAL A 3 13.20 27.72 -21.64
N ALA A 4 14.15 28.28 -22.39
CA ALA A 4 15.05 27.54 -23.24
C ALA A 4 16.00 26.72 -22.36
N ALA A 5 15.99 25.40 -22.52
CA ALA A 5 17.04 24.53 -22.01
C ALA A 5 18.31 24.74 -22.84
N MET A 6 19.14 25.70 -22.44
CA MET A 6 20.46 25.91 -23.03
C MET A 6 21.43 24.87 -22.45
N ALA A 7 21.59 23.75 -23.16
CA ALA A 7 22.66 22.80 -22.90
C ALA A 7 24.02 23.50 -23.12
N SER A 8 24.80 23.64 -22.04
CA SER A 8 26.18 24.14 -22.12
C SER A 8 27.11 22.96 -22.43
N PRO A 9 28.07 23.08 -23.37
CA PRO A 9 29.00 22.01 -23.66
C PRO A 9 30.12 22.04 -22.62
N SER A 10 30.05 21.18 -21.60
CA SER A 10 31.20 20.89 -20.75
C SER A 10 31.94 19.66 -21.28
N SER A 11 33.22 19.89 -21.56
CA SER A 11 34.19 18.94 -22.06
C SER A 11 34.45 17.78 -21.08
N SER A 12 34.34 16.56 -21.61
CA SER A 12 35.11 15.35 -21.27
C SER A 12 35.33 15.00 -19.79
N ARG A 13 34.65 13.95 -19.32
CA ARG A 13 35.28 12.79 -18.66
C ARG A 13 34.33 11.58 -18.75
N LEU A 14 34.89 10.48 -19.24
CA LEU A 14 34.25 9.19 -19.49
C LEU A 14 33.96 8.50 -18.16
N ASP A 15 32.69 8.33 -17.83
CA ASP A 15 32.12 7.25 -17.01
C ASP A 15 30.60 7.27 -17.24
N ASP A 16 30.19 6.95 -18.48
CA ASP A 16 28.77 6.94 -18.87
C ASP A 16 28.16 5.58 -18.49
N SER A 17 27.59 5.52 -17.29
CA SER A 17 26.80 4.38 -16.84
C SER A 17 25.58 4.23 -17.77
N SER A 18 25.27 2.98 -18.17
CA SER A 18 24.17 2.65 -19.08
C SER A 18 22.79 3.15 -18.62
N VAL A 19 22.64 3.49 -17.34
CA VAL A 19 21.44 4.09 -16.74
C VAL A 19 21.22 5.53 -17.21
N ASN A 20 22.30 6.32 -17.40
CA ASN A 20 22.21 7.71 -17.85
C ASN A 20 21.85 7.85 -19.34
N GLN A 21 22.21 6.86 -20.17
CA GLN A 21 21.80 6.84 -21.57
C GLN A 21 20.29 6.58 -21.71
N ALA A 22 19.71 5.70 -20.89
CA ALA A 22 18.27 5.39 -20.89
C ALA A 22 17.38 6.59 -20.50
N LEU A 23 17.94 7.63 -19.88
CA LEU A 23 17.22 8.82 -19.44
C LEU A 23 17.26 9.98 -20.45
N LYS A 24 18.02 9.88 -21.57
CA LYS A 24 18.06 10.97 -22.57
C LYS A 24 16.71 11.07 -23.30
N PRO A 25 15.91 12.14 -23.11
CA PRO A 25 14.57 12.23 -23.69
C PRO A 25 14.59 12.12 -25.22
N SER A 26 15.64 12.61 -25.86
CA SER A 26 15.81 12.55 -27.32
C SER A 26 15.93 11.13 -27.90
N GLN A 27 16.13 10.09 -27.08
CA GLN A 27 16.23 8.70 -27.55
C GLN A 27 14.87 7.97 -27.60
N TRP A 28 13.86 8.44 -26.86
CA TRP A 28 12.55 7.77 -26.74
C TRP A 28 11.34 8.72 -26.88
N LEU A 29 11.58 10.04 -26.94
CA LEU A 29 10.59 11.09 -27.21
C LEU A 29 11.08 11.99 -28.35
N SER A 30 10.22 12.23 -29.33
CA SER A 30 10.48 13.26 -30.34
C SER A 30 10.28 14.67 -29.74
N PRO A 31 10.98 15.69 -30.25
CA PRO A 31 10.78 17.09 -29.84
C PRO A 31 9.31 17.54 -29.91
N GLN A 32 8.58 17.10 -30.93
CA GLN A 32 7.14 17.38 -31.08
C GLN A 32 6.30 16.72 -29.99
N LYS A 33 6.64 15.49 -29.54
CA LYS A 33 5.96 14.85 -28.41
C LYS A 33 6.26 15.59 -27.11
N LEU A 34 7.51 16.02 -26.90
CA LEU A 34 7.90 16.81 -25.72
C LEU A 34 7.09 18.10 -25.59
N GLU A 35 6.92 18.84 -26.69
CA GLU A 35 6.10 20.06 -26.71
C GLU A 35 4.60 19.80 -26.46
N SER A 36 4.13 18.58 -26.73
CA SER A 36 2.73 18.19 -26.51
C SER A 36 2.43 17.68 -25.09
N ILE A 37 3.46 17.32 -24.31
CA ILE A 37 3.29 16.90 -22.92
C ILE A 37 3.01 18.15 -22.08
N GLN A 38 1.78 18.22 -21.56
CA GLN A 38 1.34 19.32 -20.71
C GLN A 38 2.05 19.29 -19.34
N ALA A 39 2.05 20.42 -18.64
CA ALA A 39 2.66 20.52 -17.32
C ALA A 39 2.03 19.50 -16.36
N VAL A 40 2.83 18.99 -15.41
CA VAL A 40 2.38 18.01 -14.39
C VAL A 40 1.17 18.53 -13.60
N ASP A 41 1.05 19.84 -13.44
CA ASP A 41 -0.07 20.50 -12.78
C ASP A 41 -1.43 20.35 -13.53
N ASP A 42 -1.41 20.07 -14.85
CA ASP A 42 -2.60 19.88 -15.69
C ASP A 42 -3.07 18.40 -15.74
N LEU A 43 -2.35 17.48 -15.09
CA LEU A 43 -2.70 16.06 -15.05
C LEU A 43 -3.67 15.78 -13.89
N THR A 44 -4.98 15.70 -14.19
CA THR A 44 -6.00 15.34 -13.18
C THR A 44 -6.33 13.84 -13.22
N LEU A 45 -6.74 13.30 -12.06
CA LEU A 45 -7.22 11.91 -11.96
C LEU A 45 -8.44 11.68 -12.86
N ASP A 46 -9.43 12.59 -12.84
CA ASP A 46 -10.61 12.50 -13.70
C ASP A 46 -10.25 12.41 -15.17
N ARG A 47 -9.22 13.15 -15.60
CA ARG A 47 -8.77 13.11 -16.99
C ARG A 47 -8.12 11.76 -17.32
N LEU A 48 -7.26 11.24 -16.45
CA LEU A 48 -6.66 9.91 -16.61
C LEU A 48 -7.73 8.82 -16.70
N GLU A 49 -8.78 8.91 -15.88
CA GLU A 49 -9.90 7.97 -15.90
C GLU A 49 -10.72 8.02 -17.20
N ASN A 50 -10.73 9.16 -17.89
CA ASN A 50 -11.43 9.34 -19.16
C ASN A 50 -10.56 9.03 -20.40
N MET A 51 -9.29 8.64 -20.24
CA MET A 51 -8.41 8.22 -21.34
C MET A 51 -8.53 6.71 -21.63
N SER A 52 -8.10 6.28 -22.83
CA SER A 52 -7.85 4.85 -23.04
C SER A 52 -6.66 4.40 -22.19
N LEU A 53 -6.65 3.13 -21.78
CA LEU A 53 -5.61 2.56 -20.92
C LEU A 53 -4.21 2.77 -21.52
N GLU A 54 -4.05 2.52 -22.81
CA GLU A 54 -2.77 2.66 -23.51
C GLU A 54 -2.28 4.11 -23.49
N LYS A 55 -3.18 5.08 -23.72
CA LYS A 55 -2.83 6.50 -23.74
C LYS A 55 -2.51 7.03 -22.34
N GLY A 56 -3.28 6.62 -21.34
CA GLY A 56 -3.01 6.97 -19.95
C GLY A 56 -1.67 6.41 -19.46
N ALA A 57 -1.36 5.15 -19.80
CA ALA A 57 -0.09 4.53 -19.48
C ALA A 57 1.10 5.23 -20.17
N GLU A 58 0.99 5.53 -21.46
CA GLU A 58 2.03 6.25 -22.21
C GLU A 58 2.29 7.64 -21.59
N LEU A 59 1.24 8.38 -21.25
CA LEU A 59 1.35 9.70 -20.63
C LEU A 59 2.00 9.64 -19.24
N LEU A 60 1.59 8.69 -18.39
CA LEU A 60 2.19 8.52 -17.07
C LEU A 60 3.67 8.13 -17.15
N GLN A 61 4.04 7.27 -18.11
CA GLN A 61 5.42 6.88 -18.34
C GLN A 61 6.27 8.07 -18.79
N GLN A 62 5.75 8.89 -19.71
CA GLN A 62 6.43 10.11 -20.17
C GLN A 62 6.64 11.11 -19.02
N VAL A 63 5.60 11.37 -18.23
CA VAL A 63 5.67 12.25 -17.06
C VAL A 63 6.71 11.74 -16.04
N TYR A 64 6.72 10.43 -15.76
CA TYR A 64 7.70 9.83 -14.86
C TYR A 64 9.14 10.05 -15.34
N HIS A 65 9.45 9.69 -16.58
CA HIS A 65 10.82 9.84 -17.08
C HIS A 65 11.26 11.31 -17.13
N LEU A 66 10.36 12.23 -17.51
CA LEU A 66 10.63 13.67 -17.45
C LEU A 66 10.96 14.15 -16.03
N SER A 67 10.26 13.64 -15.01
CA SER A 67 10.57 14.00 -13.63
C SER A 67 11.96 13.53 -13.17
N GLN A 68 12.52 12.50 -13.81
CA GLN A 68 13.85 11.98 -13.47
C GLN A 68 15.00 12.78 -14.12
N ILE A 69 14.76 13.51 -15.22
CA ILE A 69 15.83 14.03 -16.09
C ILE A 69 16.68 15.14 -15.44
N ASN A 70 16.15 15.83 -14.43
CA ASN A 70 16.90 16.87 -13.71
C ASN A 70 17.01 16.65 -12.19
N HIS A 71 16.40 15.59 -11.63
CA HIS A 71 16.21 15.46 -10.18
C HIS A 71 15.46 16.64 -9.52
N ASP A 72 14.80 17.50 -10.31
CA ASP A 72 14.15 18.74 -9.84
C ASP A 72 12.83 18.50 -9.09
N VAL A 73 12.30 17.28 -9.12
CA VAL A 73 11.02 16.95 -8.46
C VAL A 73 11.29 16.36 -7.09
N GLU A 74 11.43 17.24 -6.11
CA GLU A 74 11.56 16.86 -4.70
C GLU A 74 10.20 16.50 -4.07
N PRO A 75 10.18 15.48 -3.19
CA PRO A 75 8.98 15.15 -2.43
C PRO A 75 8.62 16.32 -1.51
N SER A 76 7.35 16.73 -1.50
CA SER A 76 6.88 17.89 -0.74
C SER A 76 5.52 17.68 -0.08
N TYR A 77 4.89 16.52 -0.28
CA TYR A 77 3.60 16.20 0.28
C TYR A 77 3.68 15.08 1.32
N VAL A 78 3.27 15.39 2.56
CA VAL A 78 3.11 14.40 3.64
C VAL A 78 1.66 14.43 4.11
N PRO A 79 0.91 13.31 4.05
CA PRO A 79 -0.44 13.21 4.58
C PRO A 79 -0.46 13.50 6.09
N ASN A 80 -1.41 14.33 6.54
CA ASN A 80 -1.53 14.74 7.94
C ASN A 80 -2.84 14.30 8.60
N ASN A 81 -3.91 14.07 7.84
CA ASN A 81 -5.23 13.68 8.38
C ASN A 81 -5.61 12.25 7.99
N VAL A 82 -4.68 11.32 8.22
CA VAL A 82 -4.88 9.91 7.83
C VAL A 82 -5.86 9.24 8.78
N GLN A 83 -6.99 8.80 8.23
CA GLN A 83 -7.97 7.99 8.95
C GLN A 83 -7.51 6.54 9.03
N VAL A 84 -7.85 5.88 10.12
CA VAL A 84 -7.65 4.44 10.31
C VAL A 84 -9.00 3.80 10.59
N TYR A 85 -9.21 2.59 10.08
CA TYR A 85 -10.36 1.81 10.48
C TYR A 85 -10.03 0.34 10.75
N VAL A 86 -10.77 -0.25 11.69
CA VAL A 86 -10.70 -1.66 12.06
C VAL A 86 -12.07 -2.29 11.79
N PRO A 87 -12.17 -3.24 10.83
CA PRO A 87 -13.42 -3.92 10.54
C PRO A 87 -13.76 -4.93 11.64
N LYS A 88 -15.04 -5.01 12.00
CA LYS A 88 -15.59 -5.99 12.95
C LYS A 88 -16.33 -7.09 12.22
N THR A 89 -16.46 -8.25 12.87
CA THR A 89 -17.16 -9.43 12.33
C THR A 89 -18.65 -9.21 12.05
N ASN A 90 -19.28 -8.27 12.77
CA ASN A 90 -20.68 -7.86 12.57
C ASN A 90 -20.89 -6.90 11.38
N GLY A 91 -19.84 -6.56 10.64
CA GLY A 91 -19.89 -5.64 9.49
C GLY A 91 -19.69 -4.16 9.86
N GLU A 92 -19.67 -3.82 11.15
CA GLU A 92 -19.32 -2.48 11.60
C GLU A 92 -17.81 -2.20 11.49
N LYS A 93 -17.42 -0.94 11.65
CA LYS A 93 -16.03 -0.51 11.66
C LYS A 93 -15.78 0.46 12.81
N ILE A 94 -14.67 0.30 13.51
CA ILE A 94 -14.11 1.37 14.33
C ILE A 94 -13.39 2.30 13.37
N VAL A 95 -13.71 3.59 13.35
CA VAL A 95 -13.07 4.58 12.48
C VAL A 95 -12.59 5.74 13.34
N ALA A 96 -11.32 6.11 13.22
CA ALA A 96 -10.76 7.25 13.94
C ALA A 96 -9.52 7.80 13.24
N PRO A 97 -9.12 9.04 13.54
CA PRO A 97 -7.78 9.53 13.22
C PRO A 97 -6.68 8.59 13.75
N ILE A 98 -5.56 8.49 13.04
CA ILE A 98 -4.47 7.56 13.39
C ILE A 98 -3.93 7.73 14.82
N ASN A 99 -3.85 8.97 15.31
CA ASN A 99 -3.38 9.32 16.66
C ASN A 99 -4.35 8.89 17.78
N GLU A 100 -5.63 8.68 17.46
CA GLU A 100 -6.65 8.25 18.44
C GLU A 100 -6.86 6.73 18.43
N MET A 101 -6.53 6.06 17.31
CA MET A 101 -6.83 4.65 17.09
C MET A 101 -6.26 3.74 18.18
N ILE A 102 -5.02 3.96 18.63
CA ILE A 102 -4.39 3.13 19.67
C ILE A 102 -5.22 3.13 20.97
N GLN A 103 -5.76 4.28 21.39
CA GLN A 103 -6.57 4.37 22.61
C GLN A 103 -7.90 3.63 22.47
N LEU A 104 -8.50 3.61 21.26
CA LEU A 104 -9.70 2.84 20.99
C LEU A 104 -9.44 1.34 20.99
N LEU A 105 -8.29 0.91 20.45
CA LEU A 105 -7.92 -0.50 20.39
C LEU A 105 -7.62 -1.10 21.76
N LYS A 106 -7.08 -0.32 22.71
CA LYS A 106 -6.93 -0.76 24.10
C LYS A 106 -8.25 -1.17 24.77
N GLN A 107 -9.37 -0.61 24.32
CA GLN A 107 -10.68 -0.95 24.85
C GLN A 107 -11.26 -2.22 24.23
N GLN A 108 -10.65 -2.73 23.15
CA GLN A 108 -11.09 -3.96 22.49
C GLN A 108 -10.52 -5.17 23.23
N GLN A 109 -11.40 -6.09 23.63
CA GLN A 109 -10.96 -7.36 24.18
C GLN A 109 -10.30 -8.21 23.10
N ASN A 110 -9.17 -8.83 23.44
CA ASN A 110 -8.45 -9.80 22.60
C ASN A 110 -7.80 -9.25 21.33
N PHE A 111 -7.78 -7.93 21.11
CA PHE A 111 -7.06 -7.35 19.98
C PHE A 111 -5.55 -7.58 20.13
N GLY A 112 -4.89 -7.97 19.04
CA GLY A 112 -3.45 -8.11 18.98
C GLY A 112 -2.88 -9.37 19.61
N LYS A 113 -3.73 -10.34 19.98
CA LYS A 113 -3.30 -11.63 20.56
C LYS A 113 -2.68 -12.58 19.54
N ASP A 114 -3.08 -12.46 18.28
CA ASP A 114 -2.58 -13.29 17.17
C ASP A 114 -1.94 -12.41 16.07
N GLU A 115 -2.14 -12.74 14.79
CA GLU A 115 -1.64 -11.95 13.66
C GLU A 115 -2.33 -10.59 13.59
N VAL A 116 -1.56 -9.50 13.47
CA VAL A 116 -2.12 -8.16 13.19
C VAL A 116 -1.72 -7.77 11.77
N THR A 117 -2.70 -7.74 10.87
CA THR A 117 -2.49 -7.29 9.49
C THR A 117 -2.81 -5.81 9.37
N ILE A 118 -1.79 -5.02 9.03
CA ILE A 118 -1.89 -3.58 8.81
C ILE A 118 -1.84 -3.33 7.30
N ILE A 119 -2.88 -2.72 6.74
CA ILE A 119 -3.01 -2.40 5.32
C ILE A 119 -2.89 -0.90 5.12
N VAL A 120 -1.90 -0.45 4.35
CA VAL A 120 -1.71 0.94 3.93
C VAL A 120 -2.25 1.10 2.51
N THR A 121 -3.37 1.80 2.35
CA THR A 121 -3.95 2.07 1.04
C THR A 121 -3.14 3.13 0.29
N GLY A 122 -2.78 2.89 -0.97
CA GLY A 122 -2.03 3.86 -1.78
C GLY A 122 -2.70 4.30 -3.08
N LEU A 123 -3.93 3.85 -3.32
CA LEU A 123 -4.73 4.34 -4.46
C LEU A 123 -5.78 5.35 -4.01
N PRO A 124 -6.10 6.36 -4.84
CA PRO A 124 -7.13 7.35 -4.55
C PRO A 124 -8.49 6.70 -4.33
N LYS A 125 -9.19 7.13 -3.29
CA LYS A 125 -10.56 6.65 -3.00
C LYS A 125 -11.65 7.22 -3.90
N THR A 126 -11.30 8.03 -4.89
CA THR A 126 -12.25 8.68 -5.81
C THR A 126 -13.00 7.66 -6.66
N SER A 127 -12.32 6.59 -7.11
CA SER A 127 -12.90 5.57 -7.98
C SER A 127 -13.61 4.45 -7.20
N GLU A 128 -14.80 4.06 -7.68
CA GLU A 128 -15.56 2.92 -7.13
C GLU A 128 -14.82 1.59 -7.29
N THR A 129 -14.01 1.45 -8.34
CA THR A 129 -13.16 0.27 -8.56
C THR A 129 -12.15 0.10 -7.43
N VAL A 130 -11.50 1.20 -6.99
CA VAL A 130 -10.54 1.18 -5.87
C VAL A 130 -11.26 0.84 -4.57
N LYS A 131 -12.42 1.45 -4.30
CA LYS A 131 -13.22 1.13 -3.11
C LYS A 131 -13.61 -0.35 -3.08
N LYS A 132 -14.06 -0.90 -4.21
CA LYS A 132 -14.42 -2.31 -4.35
C LYS A 132 -13.22 -3.23 -4.15
N ALA A 133 -12.06 -2.90 -4.70
CA ALA A 133 -10.82 -3.65 -4.52
C ALA A 133 -10.39 -3.68 -3.05
N ASN A 134 -10.35 -2.53 -2.38
CA ASN A 134 -10.00 -2.42 -0.96
C ASN A 134 -10.99 -3.22 -0.09
N ARG A 135 -12.30 -3.13 -0.38
CA ARG A 135 -13.32 -3.93 0.32
C ARG A 135 -13.08 -5.43 0.15
N LYS A 136 -12.83 -5.89 -1.08
CA LYS A 136 -12.56 -7.32 -1.35
C LYS A 136 -11.29 -7.80 -0.65
N LEU A 137 -10.23 -7.01 -0.64
CA LEU A 137 -8.99 -7.34 0.07
C LEU A 137 -9.24 -7.52 1.57
N VAL A 138 -9.90 -6.55 2.20
CA VAL A 138 -10.25 -6.64 3.63
C VAL A 138 -11.15 -7.84 3.90
N GLN A 139 -12.17 -8.07 3.07
CA GLN A 139 -13.07 -9.22 3.21
C GLN A 139 -12.33 -10.56 3.09
N ALA A 140 -11.36 -10.69 2.19
CA ALA A 140 -10.57 -11.91 2.04
C ALA A 140 -9.77 -12.22 3.33
N TYR A 141 -9.17 -11.21 3.96
CA TYR A 141 -8.48 -11.40 5.25
C TYR A 141 -9.45 -11.71 6.39
N MET A 142 -10.62 -11.04 6.45
CA MET A 142 -11.64 -11.37 7.45
C MET A 142 -12.15 -12.80 7.30
N GLN A 143 -12.39 -13.26 6.07
CA GLN A 143 -12.80 -14.62 5.77
C GLN A 143 -11.71 -15.62 6.19
N ARG A 144 -10.45 -15.34 5.87
CA ARG A 144 -9.29 -16.16 6.28
C ARG A 144 -9.25 -16.34 7.81
N TYR A 145 -9.47 -15.28 8.58
CA TYR A 145 -9.46 -15.35 10.04
C TYR A 145 -10.72 -16.03 10.63
N ASN A 146 -11.90 -15.82 10.03
CA ASN A 146 -13.15 -16.43 10.51
C ASN A 146 -13.25 -17.93 10.22
N LEU A 147 -12.79 -18.38 9.04
CA LEU A 147 -12.74 -19.81 8.66
C LEU A 147 -11.96 -20.61 9.70
N GLN A 148 -10.90 -20.03 10.24
CA GLN A 148 -10.11 -20.67 11.27
C GLN A 148 -10.80 -20.75 12.63
N GLN A 149 -11.49 -19.69 13.07
CA GLN A 149 -12.25 -19.76 14.32
C GLN A 149 -13.28 -20.89 14.30
N GLN A 150 -13.92 -21.12 13.14
CA GLN A 150 -14.84 -22.23 12.93
C GLN A 150 -14.13 -23.59 12.95
N GLN A 151 -12.94 -23.72 12.36
CA GLN A 151 -12.14 -24.96 12.44
C GLN A 151 -11.67 -25.28 13.87
N GLN A 152 -11.23 -24.27 14.64
CA GLN A 152 -10.82 -24.45 16.04
C GLN A 152 -11.99 -24.87 16.95
N GLN A 153 -13.19 -24.33 16.71
CA GLN A 153 -14.41 -24.76 17.41
C GLN A 153 -14.86 -26.17 16.98
N GLY A 154 -14.79 -26.48 15.69
CA GLY A 154 -15.11 -27.81 15.16
C GLY A 154 -14.19 -28.92 15.68
N GLN A 155 -12.88 -28.67 15.80
CA GLN A 155 -11.93 -29.62 16.38
C GLN A 155 -12.14 -29.84 17.89
N LYS A 156 -12.65 -28.83 18.63
CA LYS A 156 -13.06 -29.01 20.04
C LYS A 156 -14.29 -29.91 20.17
N TYR A 157 -15.27 -29.81 19.26
CA TYR A 157 -16.46 -30.67 19.24
C TYR A 157 -16.16 -32.10 18.74
N ASN A 158 -15.23 -32.27 17.79
CA ASN A 158 -14.87 -33.58 17.24
C ASN A 158 -13.95 -34.42 18.13
N LYS A 159 -13.44 -33.87 19.25
CA LYS A 159 -12.68 -34.65 20.24
C LYS A 159 -13.59 -35.50 21.16
N ASP A 160 -14.90 -35.26 21.12
CA ASP A 160 -15.91 -35.95 21.96
C ASP A 160 -16.89 -36.83 21.16
N SER A 161 -16.72 -36.96 19.84
CA SER A 161 -17.69 -37.66 18.98
C SER A 161 -16.97 -38.47 17.91
N SER A 162 -16.89 -39.78 18.11
CA SER A 162 -16.57 -40.76 17.07
C SER A 162 -17.77 -40.91 16.11
N GLU A 163 -17.48 -41.05 14.81
CA GLU A 163 -18.38 -41.40 13.69
C GLU A 163 -19.29 -40.25 13.18
N GLU A 164 -19.69 -40.12 11.91
CA GLU A 164 -19.72 -41.03 10.76
C GLU A 164 -19.89 -40.24 9.44
N ASN A 165 -19.61 -40.92 8.32
CA ASN A 165 -19.74 -40.49 6.92
C ASN A 165 -21.03 -39.73 6.57
N ARG A 166 -20.92 -38.57 5.90
CA ARG A 166 -22.00 -38.03 5.04
C ARG A 166 -21.47 -37.47 3.73
N GLN A 167 -21.93 -38.09 2.65
CA GLN A 167 -21.76 -37.69 1.25
C GLN A 167 -22.24 -36.25 1.02
N ARG A 168 -21.41 -35.44 0.34
CA ARG A 168 -21.74 -34.08 -0.11
C ARG A 168 -21.91 -34.04 -1.63
N THR A 169 -22.91 -33.30 -2.08
CA THR A 169 -23.31 -33.22 -3.49
C THR A 169 -22.54 -32.13 -4.24
N SER A 170 -22.23 -32.44 -5.50
CA SER A 170 -21.38 -31.72 -6.45
C SER A 170 -21.95 -30.37 -6.93
N SER A 171 -21.50 -29.27 -6.33
CA SER A 171 -21.32 -27.93 -6.95
C SER A 171 -20.72 -26.87 -6.01
N GLU A 172 -20.26 -27.26 -4.82
CA GLU A 172 -19.37 -26.46 -3.99
C GLU A 172 -17.96 -26.62 -4.58
N GLU A 173 -17.46 -25.61 -5.29
CA GLU A 173 -16.02 -25.52 -5.60
C GLU A 173 -15.22 -25.72 -4.28
N ASP A 174 -14.06 -26.37 -4.38
CA ASP A 174 -13.20 -26.96 -3.33
C ASP A 174 -12.68 -26.01 -2.21
N TYR A 175 -13.47 -25.05 -1.74
CA TYR A 175 -13.16 -24.22 -0.57
C TYR A 175 -12.87 -25.06 0.67
N SER A 176 -13.51 -26.22 0.80
CA SER A 176 -13.31 -27.11 1.94
C SER A 176 -11.94 -27.82 1.91
N GLU A 177 -11.39 -28.12 0.74
CA GLU A 177 -10.09 -28.79 0.58
C GLU A 177 -8.93 -27.78 0.71
N GLN A 178 -9.06 -26.58 0.14
CA GLN A 178 -8.10 -25.48 0.35
C GLN A 178 -8.05 -25.05 1.83
N ALA A 179 -9.19 -25.00 2.51
CA ALA A 179 -9.28 -24.60 3.91
C ALA A 179 -8.71 -25.66 4.88
N LYS A 180 -8.75 -26.95 4.53
CA LYS A 180 -8.16 -28.03 5.35
C LYS A 180 -6.62 -28.02 5.34
N ASN A 181 -6.01 -27.54 4.25
CA ASN A 181 -4.55 -27.56 4.05
C ASN A 181 -3.86 -26.22 4.37
N ALA A 182 -4.62 -25.18 4.68
CA ALA A 182 -4.07 -23.86 4.98
C ALA A 182 -3.66 -23.77 6.46
N ASN A 183 -2.35 -23.70 6.72
CA ASN A 183 -1.78 -23.38 8.03
C ASN A 183 -2.10 -21.91 8.38
N THR A 184 -3.31 -21.65 8.87
CA THR A 184 -3.86 -20.30 9.07
C THR A 184 -3.74 -19.88 10.53
N GLN A 185 -3.49 -18.59 10.79
CA GLN A 185 -3.48 -17.96 12.13
C GLN A 185 -4.63 -16.96 12.20
N THR A 186 -5.34 -16.90 13.33
CA THR A 186 -6.40 -15.93 13.59
C THR A 186 -5.76 -14.54 13.61
N GLY A 187 -6.56 -13.48 13.48
CA GLY A 187 -5.95 -12.16 13.46
C GLY A 187 -6.91 -10.99 13.40
N ASP A 188 -6.30 -9.83 13.59
CA ASP A 188 -6.92 -8.52 13.53
C ASP A 188 -6.48 -7.78 12.27
N ILE A 189 -7.32 -6.86 11.80
CA ILE A 189 -7.04 -6.04 10.61
C ILE A 189 -7.08 -4.58 11.01
N ILE A 190 -6.04 -3.84 10.65
CA ILE A 190 -6.00 -2.39 10.71
C ILE A 190 -5.85 -1.87 9.28
N VAL A 191 -6.72 -0.95 8.86
CA VAL A 191 -6.57 -0.28 7.57
C VAL A 191 -6.23 1.18 7.78
N ILE A 192 -5.02 1.56 7.36
CA ILE A 192 -4.54 2.93 7.29
C ILE A 192 -4.96 3.50 5.95
N ASP A 193 -5.96 4.38 5.97
CA ASP A 193 -6.62 4.91 4.78
C ASP A 193 -5.86 6.10 4.17
N MET A 194 -4.58 5.94 3.85
CA MET A 194 -3.78 7.00 3.23
C MET A 194 -4.32 7.40 1.85
N GLY A 195 -4.93 6.48 1.11
CA GLY A 195 -5.55 6.74 -0.19
C GLY A 195 -6.65 7.80 -0.20
N SER A 196 -7.26 8.15 0.94
CA SER A 196 -8.20 9.29 1.02
C SER A 196 -7.50 10.64 0.88
N GLU A 197 -6.24 10.73 1.30
CA GLU A 197 -5.42 11.94 1.25
C GLU A 197 -4.78 12.15 -0.14
N LEU A 198 -4.66 11.07 -0.92
CA LEU A 198 -4.11 11.03 -2.28
C LEU A 198 -5.15 11.39 -3.36
N ASN A 199 -5.91 12.45 -3.15
CA ASN A 199 -7.04 12.82 -4.02
C ASN A 199 -6.68 13.58 -5.32
N SER A 200 -5.39 13.78 -5.60
CA SER A 200 -4.91 14.38 -6.84
C SER A 200 -3.63 13.72 -7.30
N PHE A 201 -3.39 13.72 -8.62
CA PHE A 201 -2.14 13.18 -9.16
C PHE A 201 -0.92 13.91 -8.60
N LYS A 202 -0.99 15.24 -8.43
CA LYS A 202 0.08 16.02 -7.80
C LYS A 202 0.44 15.51 -6.40
N ARG A 203 -0.54 15.17 -5.57
CA ARG A 203 -0.29 14.60 -4.23
C ARG A 203 0.34 13.21 -4.29
N ILE A 204 -0.06 12.39 -5.26
CA ILE A 204 0.56 11.06 -5.48
C ILE A 204 2.01 11.24 -5.94
N ALA A 205 2.24 12.10 -6.92
CA ALA A 205 3.56 12.32 -7.53
C ALA A 205 4.57 12.92 -6.53
N LEU A 206 4.13 13.86 -5.69
CA LEU A 206 4.98 14.56 -4.72
C LEU A 206 4.96 13.94 -3.32
N LEU A 207 4.37 12.76 -3.16
CA LEU A 207 4.29 12.07 -1.88
C LEU A 207 5.70 11.78 -1.35
N ASP A 208 6.01 12.31 -0.17
CA ASP A 208 7.21 11.95 0.57
C ASP A 208 7.01 10.60 1.26
N THR A 209 7.43 9.53 0.57
CA THR A 209 7.27 8.16 1.06
C THR A 209 8.10 7.89 2.30
N GLU A 210 9.28 8.51 2.42
CA GLU A 210 10.20 8.31 3.55
C GLU A 210 9.68 8.97 4.81
N THR A 211 9.31 10.25 4.76
CA THR A 211 8.75 10.95 5.92
C THR A 211 7.40 10.37 6.34
N THR A 212 6.54 10.02 5.37
CA THR A 212 5.24 9.37 5.64
C THR A 212 5.46 7.99 6.26
N GLY A 213 6.36 7.19 5.69
CA GLY A 213 6.74 5.88 6.21
C GLY A 213 7.30 5.98 7.62
N ALA A 214 8.18 6.95 7.90
CA ALA A 214 8.75 7.15 9.22
C ALA A 214 7.68 7.53 10.27
N LYS A 215 6.67 8.35 9.90
CA LYS A 215 5.52 8.62 10.78
C LYS A 215 4.73 7.33 11.08
N LEU A 216 4.45 6.51 10.07
CA LEU A 216 3.75 5.25 10.27
C LEU A 216 4.59 4.23 11.06
N GLY A 217 5.89 4.14 10.82
CA GLY A 217 6.81 3.27 11.56
C GLY A 217 6.82 3.59 13.05
N ARG A 218 6.92 4.87 13.41
CA ARG A 218 6.78 5.34 14.80
C ARG A 218 5.44 4.97 15.41
N TRP A 219 4.35 5.13 14.65
CA TRP A 219 3.02 4.73 15.11
C TRP A 219 2.91 3.21 15.33
N ILE A 220 3.50 2.38 14.45
CA ILE A 220 3.54 0.91 14.64
C ILE A 220 4.36 0.53 15.88
N VAL A 221 5.47 1.22 16.16
CA VAL A 221 6.23 1.03 17.40
C VAL A 221 5.35 1.31 18.62
N GLN A 222 4.63 2.44 18.62
CA GLN A 222 3.72 2.79 19.70
C GLN A 222 2.57 1.78 19.84
N LEU A 223 2.01 1.30 18.73
CA LEU A 223 0.99 0.25 18.72
C LEU A 223 1.50 -1.04 19.39
N CYS A 224 2.70 -1.50 19.01
CA CYS A 224 3.34 -2.67 19.62
C CYS A 224 3.53 -2.50 21.13
N GLN A 225 4.06 -1.36 21.56
CA GLN A 225 4.37 -1.10 22.97
C GLN A 225 3.11 -0.95 23.82
N GLU A 226 2.11 -0.22 23.34
CA GLU A 226 0.92 0.10 24.14
C GLU A 226 -0.07 -1.06 24.24
N LEU A 227 -0.13 -1.93 23.22
CA LEU A 227 -1.00 -3.11 23.20
C LEU A 227 -0.25 -4.41 23.46
N GLN A 228 1.07 -4.35 23.70
CA GLN A 228 1.94 -5.51 23.92
C GLN A 228 1.87 -6.53 22.77
N ILE A 229 1.83 -6.04 21.53
CA ILE A 229 1.78 -6.85 20.31
C ILE A 229 3.21 -7.26 19.94
N PRO A 230 3.53 -8.57 19.88
CA PRO A 230 4.85 -9.02 19.42
C PRO A 230 5.07 -8.62 17.94
N HIS A 231 6.26 -8.11 17.62
CA HIS A 231 6.56 -7.66 16.27
C HIS A 231 6.56 -8.82 15.25
N GLU A 232 6.79 -10.03 15.73
CA GLU A 232 6.73 -11.28 14.99
C GLU A 232 5.30 -11.69 14.60
N THR A 233 4.25 -10.98 15.03
CA THR A 233 2.89 -11.24 14.57
C THR A 233 2.37 -10.21 13.57
N ILE A 234 3.12 -9.12 13.34
CA ILE A 234 2.69 -8.04 12.44
C ILE A 234 2.93 -8.39 10.97
N HIS A 235 1.89 -8.24 10.16
CA HIS A 235 1.97 -8.25 8.70
C HIS A 235 1.61 -6.88 8.14
N LEU A 236 2.60 -6.19 7.59
CA LEU A 236 2.39 -4.90 6.93
C LEU A 236 2.16 -5.10 5.43
N ILE A 237 1.09 -4.53 4.89
CA ILE A 237 0.74 -4.58 3.48
C ILE A 237 0.66 -3.15 2.97
N GLY A 238 1.34 -2.85 1.86
CA GLY A 238 1.19 -1.58 1.17
C GLY A 238 0.73 -1.80 -0.27
N GLN A 239 -0.23 -0.99 -0.72
CA GLN A 239 -0.77 -1.06 -2.09
C GLN A 239 -0.26 0.11 -2.93
N ASN A 240 0.13 -0.14 -4.18
CA ASN A 240 0.59 0.90 -5.10
C ASN A 240 1.71 1.76 -4.46
N ILE A 241 1.61 3.09 -4.46
CA ILE A 241 2.59 3.95 -3.78
C ILE A 241 2.68 3.70 -2.26
N GLY A 242 1.61 3.16 -1.66
CA GLY A 242 1.58 2.71 -0.27
C GLY A 242 2.53 1.54 0.02
N ALA A 243 2.98 0.79 -1.01
CA ALA A 243 4.02 -0.24 -0.85
C ALA A 243 5.37 0.37 -0.45
N HIS A 244 5.74 1.52 -1.02
CA HIS A 244 6.96 2.24 -0.66
C HIS A 244 6.86 2.83 0.75
N VAL A 245 5.70 3.41 1.09
CA VAL A 245 5.42 3.88 2.45
C VAL A 245 5.50 2.74 3.47
N ALA A 246 4.97 1.56 3.15
CA ALA A 246 5.08 0.37 3.99
C ALA A 246 6.54 -0.09 4.16
N GLY A 247 7.34 -0.06 3.10
CA GLY A 247 8.78 -0.34 3.16
C GLY A 247 9.52 0.63 4.08
N ALA A 248 9.32 1.94 3.89
CA ALA A 248 9.89 2.98 4.72
C ALA A 248 9.44 2.87 6.19
N ALA A 249 8.17 2.53 6.44
CA ALA A 249 7.66 2.28 7.79
C ALA A 249 8.33 1.09 8.47
N ALA A 250 8.54 -0.02 7.75
CA ALA A 250 9.25 -1.18 8.26
C ALA A 250 10.74 -0.89 8.53
N ASN A 251 11.38 -0.08 7.69
CA ASN A 251 12.76 0.40 7.90
C ASN A 251 12.86 1.26 9.16
N GLU A 252 11.95 2.23 9.33
CA GLU A 252 11.90 3.07 10.53
C GLU A 252 11.62 2.24 11.79
N PHE A 253 10.69 1.29 11.72
CA PHE A 253 10.41 0.37 12.81
C PHE A 253 11.68 -0.40 13.22
N THR A 254 12.41 -0.93 12.23
CA THR A 254 13.67 -1.65 12.45
C THR A 254 14.74 -0.74 13.06
N ARG A 255 14.85 0.50 12.57
CA ARG A 255 15.78 1.50 13.09
C ARG A 255 15.52 1.84 14.56
N LEU A 256 14.25 1.94 14.96
CA LEU A 256 13.86 2.34 16.31
C LEU A 256 13.90 1.18 17.32
N THR A 257 13.66 -0.05 16.87
CA THR A 257 13.49 -1.19 17.78
C THR A 257 14.64 -2.20 17.71
N GLY A 258 15.44 -2.19 16.64
CA GLY A 258 16.39 -3.25 16.33
C GLY A 258 15.74 -4.54 15.78
N HIS A 259 14.40 -4.59 15.68
CA HIS A 259 13.64 -5.76 15.27
C HIS A 259 12.95 -5.54 13.92
N LYS A 260 12.83 -6.60 13.13
CA LYS A 260 12.07 -6.58 11.87
C LYS A 260 10.64 -7.03 12.11
N LEU A 261 9.68 -6.41 11.44
CA LEU A 261 8.31 -6.95 11.35
C LEU A 261 8.35 -8.35 10.72
N ARG A 262 7.42 -9.24 11.09
CA ARG A 262 7.37 -10.60 10.53
C ARG A 262 7.30 -10.60 9.00
N ARG A 263 6.44 -9.76 8.43
CA ARG A 263 6.20 -9.74 6.98
C ARG A 263 5.83 -8.35 6.49
N VAL A 264 6.40 -7.98 5.34
CA VAL A 264 5.98 -6.83 4.53
C VAL A 264 5.57 -7.33 3.14
N THR A 265 4.43 -6.87 2.63
CA THR A 265 3.93 -7.23 1.29
C THR A 265 3.59 -5.98 0.49
N GLY A 266 4.25 -5.79 -0.64
CA GLY A 266 3.89 -4.78 -1.63
C GLY A 266 2.92 -5.35 -2.65
N LEU A 267 1.74 -4.76 -2.77
CA LEU A 267 0.75 -5.10 -3.79
C LEU A 267 0.84 -4.09 -4.93
N ASP A 268 1.37 -4.55 -6.06
CA ASP A 268 1.56 -3.74 -7.28
C ASP A 268 2.30 -2.41 -7.02
N PRO A 269 3.55 -2.43 -6.52
CA PRO A 269 4.29 -1.21 -6.21
C PRO A 269 4.43 -0.29 -7.43
N SER A 270 4.13 0.99 -7.27
CA SER A 270 4.22 1.97 -8.37
C SER A 270 5.65 2.46 -8.60
N ASN A 271 5.88 3.19 -9.69
CA ASN A 271 7.05 4.06 -9.79
C ASN A 271 6.91 5.24 -8.82
N ILE A 272 8.03 5.73 -8.29
CA ILE A 272 8.09 6.93 -7.43
C ILE A 272 8.49 8.12 -8.30
N VAL A 273 7.62 9.14 -8.41
CA VAL A 273 7.86 10.31 -9.28
C VAL A 273 8.85 11.28 -8.64
N ALA A 274 8.60 11.67 -7.38
CA ALA A 274 9.47 12.53 -6.60
C ALA A 274 10.37 11.69 -5.69
N LYS A 275 11.68 11.72 -5.93
CA LYS A 275 12.65 10.95 -5.14
C LYS A 275 13.61 11.91 -4.46
N GLY A 276 13.71 11.84 -3.14
CA GLY A 276 14.78 12.52 -2.41
C GLY A 276 16.14 11.93 -2.81
N LEU A 277 17.15 12.79 -2.92
CA LEU A 277 18.54 12.40 -3.19
C LEU A 277 19.13 11.55 -2.06
#